data_AF-A0A316JDT5-F1
#
_entry.id   AF-A0A316JDT5-F1
#
_cell.length_a   1.000
_cell.length_b   1.000
_cell.length_c   1.000
_cell.angle_alpha   90.00
_cell.angle_beta   90.00
_cell.angle_gamma   90.00
#
_symmetry.space_group_name_H-M   'P 1'
#
loop_
_entity.id
_entity.type
_entity.pdbx_description
1 polymer ?
#
loop_
_entity_poly.entity_id
_entity_poly.type
_entity_poly.pdbx_seq_one_letter_code
_entity_poly.pdbx_strand_id
1 'polypeptide(L)'
;MRLMRLVFVPVLFFLLQCSAMADGPQSPAEIYGPLFEAVEMQRIFPDSKSFTDMLPKEAPDEIVALYKNESKQPGFTLHDFVLRHFYRDKRGLSPASSLKVASVAIPDVNGPGQVYERRAGASVCRHIDALWNVLRREPDDPDIEGSLLPLHYPYVVPGGRFGEIYYWDSYFTMQGLLASGRADLAQNLLRNLADLALRYGHVPNGNRSYYLGRSQPPFLAAMVELLVRIKGKNLYRDYLPALEREYAYWMSGADGLQPGMRSGRVVAMDDGSLLNRYWDDKNLPRDESYFEDVMTARHAKRAPEEVYRDLRAGAESGWDFSSRWLKDPADLSSIRTTAVVPIDLNSLLYQLEYTLATAYNYTHDNARAAAFRTLAETRKNAINNYLWDKKRAYFVDYLLDEGRQSQQLSAATVYPLYFNLATRQQALQVAEAVKRDLIKPYGVATTTVSTQQQWDSPVAWAPLQWLAAGGLEHYGQAALAREIAENWSRGAIDYYRKTGKLIEKYNAFEAGTILGRGEYKTQDGFGWTNGVLRAFLAQYPAITGDEPDCRNMSAPQPVSIP
;
A
#
# COMPACT_ATOMS: atom_id res chain seq x y z
N MET A 1 53.57 -23.76 2.29
CA MET A 1 52.46 -23.91 3.25
C MET A 1 52.42 -22.72 4.19
N ARG A 2 51.58 -21.72 3.92
CA ARG A 2 51.14 -20.72 4.90
C ARG A 2 49.65 -20.54 4.71
N LEU A 3 48.89 -21.05 5.68
CA LEU A 3 47.44 -21.07 5.73
C LEU A 3 46.94 -19.64 5.97
N MET A 4 46.17 -19.09 5.03
CA MET A 4 45.47 -17.82 5.17
C MET A 4 44.24 -18.08 6.07
N ARG A 5 44.25 -17.57 7.30
CA ARG A 5 43.08 -17.57 8.19
C ARG A 5 42.14 -16.45 7.75
N LEU A 6 40.96 -16.81 7.25
CA LEU A 6 39.82 -15.91 7.16
C LEU A 6 39.46 -15.44 8.57
N VAL A 7 39.42 -14.12 8.77
CA VAL A 7 38.91 -13.50 9.99
C VAL A 7 37.40 -13.36 9.82
N PHE A 8 36.64 -14.23 10.48
CA PHE A 8 35.22 -14.04 10.74
C PHE A 8 35.08 -12.91 11.76
N VAL A 9 34.49 -11.79 11.37
CA VAL A 9 34.08 -10.73 12.31
C VAL A 9 32.63 -11.01 12.67
N PRO A 10 32.31 -11.38 13.93
CA PRO A 10 30.93 -11.50 14.36
C PRO A 10 30.37 -10.08 14.53
N VAL A 11 29.40 -9.71 13.69
CA VAL A 11 28.56 -8.54 13.94
C VAL A 11 27.67 -8.90 15.13
N LEU A 12 28.07 -8.49 16.33
CA LEU A 12 27.23 -8.60 17.52
C LEU A 12 26.05 -7.62 17.36
N PHE A 13 24.92 -8.12 16.88
CA PHE A 13 23.65 -7.45 17.11
C PHE A 13 23.36 -7.51 18.61
N PHE A 14 23.23 -6.34 19.24
CA PHE A 14 22.70 -6.26 20.61
C PHE A 14 21.24 -6.71 20.57
N LEU A 15 21.03 -8.00 20.85
CA LEU A 15 19.73 -8.59 21.16
C LEU A 15 19.24 -7.97 22.47
N LEU A 16 18.41 -6.93 22.36
CA LEU A 16 17.50 -6.59 23.43
C LEU A 16 16.45 -7.70 23.52
N GLN A 17 16.37 -8.27 24.71
CA GLN A 17 15.62 -9.45 25.07
C GLN A 17 14.15 -9.37 24.62
N CYS A 18 13.73 -10.40 23.91
CA CYS A 18 12.33 -10.77 23.78
C CYS A 18 11.83 -11.29 25.14
N SER A 19 10.86 -10.61 25.75
CA SER A 19 9.85 -11.17 26.66
C SER A 19 8.85 -10.07 27.05
N ALA A 20 7.74 -10.03 26.29
CA ALA A 20 6.39 -9.50 26.60
C ALA A 20 5.82 -8.69 25.41
N MET A 21 5.34 -9.37 24.37
CA MET A 21 4.31 -8.80 23.49
C MET A 21 3.07 -9.69 23.54
N ALA A 22 2.46 -9.70 24.73
CA ALA A 22 1.03 -9.90 24.94
C ALA A 22 0.67 -8.65 25.77
N ASP A 23 -0.04 -7.62 25.30
CA ASP A 23 -1.20 -7.60 24.42
C ASP A 23 -1.15 -6.37 23.49
N GLY A 24 -1.08 -6.59 22.17
CA GLY A 24 -1.36 -5.53 21.20
C GLY A 24 -2.88 -5.33 21.05
N PRO A 25 -3.35 -4.21 20.46
CA PRO A 25 -4.78 -4.02 20.19
C PRO A 25 -5.37 -5.20 19.43
N GLN A 26 -6.44 -5.79 19.97
CA GLN A 26 -7.12 -6.92 19.35
C GLN A 26 -7.96 -6.45 18.14
N SER A 27 -8.10 -7.33 17.16
CA SER A 27 -8.98 -7.13 16.01
C SER A 27 -10.46 -7.36 16.37
N PRO A 28 -11.42 -6.75 15.65
CA PRO A 28 -12.85 -6.99 15.89
C PRO A 28 -13.24 -8.47 15.88
N ALA A 29 -12.66 -9.29 14.99
CA ALA A 29 -12.92 -10.73 14.98
C ALA A 29 -12.44 -11.42 16.26
N GLU A 30 -11.32 -11.01 16.85
CA GLU A 30 -10.80 -11.53 18.12
C GLU A 30 -11.64 -11.08 19.31
N ILE A 31 -12.11 -9.83 19.31
CA ILE A 31 -12.89 -9.24 20.39
C ILE A 31 -14.31 -9.84 20.45
N TYR A 32 -15.01 -9.87 19.32
CA TYR A 32 -16.44 -10.23 19.29
C TYR A 32 -16.70 -11.70 18.94
N GLY A 33 -15.68 -12.43 18.44
CA GLY A 33 -15.73 -13.87 18.21
C GLY A 33 -16.98 -14.34 17.45
N PRO A 34 -17.83 -15.22 18.04
CA PRO A 34 -19.05 -15.71 17.38
C PRO A 34 -20.06 -14.64 16.96
N LEU A 35 -20.07 -13.47 17.61
CA LEU A 35 -20.89 -12.34 17.15
C LEU A 35 -20.37 -11.81 15.82
N PHE A 36 -19.06 -11.62 15.70
CA PHE A 36 -18.43 -11.15 14.46
C PHE A 36 -18.69 -12.09 13.29
N GLU A 37 -18.42 -13.39 13.50
CA GLU A 37 -18.67 -14.41 12.48
C GLU A 37 -20.14 -14.42 12.03
N ALA A 38 -21.08 -14.32 12.98
CA ALA A 38 -22.50 -14.29 12.64
C ALA A 38 -22.87 -13.06 11.80
N VAL A 39 -22.35 -11.87 12.13
CA VAL A 39 -22.63 -10.62 11.41
C VAL A 39 -22.11 -10.71 9.98
N GLU A 40 -20.85 -11.12 9.83
CA GLU A 40 -20.19 -11.23 8.53
C GLU A 40 -20.82 -12.31 7.65
N MET A 41 -21.04 -13.50 8.19
CA MET A 41 -21.54 -14.64 7.41
C MET A 41 -23.03 -14.53 7.04
N GLN A 42 -23.84 -13.82 7.84
CA GLN A 42 -25.22 -13.51 7.48
C GLN A 42 -25.36 -12.33 6.52
N ARG A 43 -24.27 -11.59 6.26
CA ARG A 43 -24.23 -10.42 5.37
C ARG A 43 -25.32 -9.40 5.68
N ILE A 44 -25.54 -9.14 6.97
CA ILE A 44 -26.52 -8.13 7.40
C ILE A 44 -26.12 -6.71 6.96
N PHE A 45 -24.85 -6.51 6.59
CA PHE A 45 -24.35 -5.36 5.85
C PHE A 45 -23.75 -5.81 4.51
N PRO A 46 -23.82 -4.97 3.46
CA PRO A 46 -23.38 -5.35 2.12
C PRO A 46 -21.85 -5.43 1.95
N ASP A 47 -21.08 -4.72 2.78
CA ASP A 47 -19.61 -4.67 2.78
C ASP A 47 -19.09 -5.13 4.17
N SER A 48 -18.22 -6.14 4.19
CA SER A 48 -17.60 -6.72 5.40
C SER A 48 -16.79 -5.73 6.23
N LYS A 49 -16.30 -4.65 5.63
CA LYS A 49 -15.64 -3.58 6.39
C LYS A 49 -16.60 -2.75 7.23
N SER A 50 -17.91 -2.82 6.96
CA SER A 50 -18.91 -2.01 7.65
C SER A 50 -18.96 -2.31 9.15
N PHE A 51 -19.11 -3.57 9.55
CA PHE A 51 -19.18 -3.96 10.96
C PHE A 51 -17.80 -3.86 11.63
N THR A 52 -16.76 -4.25 10.90
CA THR A 52 -15.36 -4.17 11.30
C THR A 52 -14.91 -2.78 11.77
N ASP A 53 -15.54 -1.72 11.24
CA ASP A 53 -15.24 -0.33 11.60
C ASP A 53 -16.24 0.32 12.57
N MET A 54 -17.29 -0.39 12.98
CA MET A 54 -18.26 0.16 13.93
C MET A 54 -17.66 0.33 15.32
N LEU A 55 -18.17 1.31 16.05
CA LEU A 55 -17.73 1.64 17.40
C LEU A 55 -18.71 1.04 18.40
N PRO A 56 -18.23 0.30 19.43
CA PRO A 56 -19.12 -0.24 20.44
C PRO A 56 -19.73 0.89 21.29
N LYS A 57 -20.97 0.72 21.74
CA LYS A 57 -21.65 1.65 22.66
C LYS A 57 -21.42 1.31 24.13
N GLU A 58 -21.11 0.04 24.39
CA GLU A 58 -20.83 -0.53 25.70
C GLU A 58 -19.49 -1.27 25.65
N ALA A 59 -18.99 -1.77 26.79
CA ALA A 59 -17.75 -2.54 26.81
C ALA A 59 -17.90 -3.81 25.93
N PRO A 60 -16.87 -4.22 25.16
CA PRO A 60 -17.02 -5.34 24.23
C PRO A 60 -17.44 -6.67 24.86
N ASP A 61 -16.98 -6.97 26.07
CA ASP A 61 -17.34 -8.16 26.84
C ASP A 61 -18.82 -8.16 27.27
N GLU A 62 -19.36 -6.98 27.63
CA GLU A 62 -20.79 -6.79 27.88
C GLU A 62 -21.63 -7.08 26.63
N ILE A 63 -21.22 -6.54 25.47
CA ILE A 63 -21.92 -6.78 24.19
C ILE A 63 -21.91 -8.27 23.83
N VAL A 64 -20.77 -8.96 24.00
CA VAL A 64 -20.68 -10.41 23.74
C VAL A 64 -21.58 -11.21 24.69
N ALA A 65 -21.65 -10.82 25.97
CA ALA A 65 -22.55 -11.46 26.93
C ALA A 65 -24.03 -11.24 26.60
N LEU A 66 -24.41 -10.02 26.19
CA LEU A 66 -25.75 -9.69 25.74
C LEU A 66 -26.13 -10.50 24.50
N TYR A 67 -25.24 -10.59 23.50
CA TYR A 67 -25.48 -11.40 22.30
C TYR A 67 -25.73 -12.87 22.64
N LYS A 68 -24.92 -13.46 23.53
CA LYS A 68 -25.06 -14.88 23.94
C LYS A 68 -26.41 -15.19 24.60
N ASN A 69 -27.01 -14.20 25.26
CA ASN A 69 -28.30 -14.32 25.94
C ASN A 69 -29.48 -13.99 25.02
N GLU A 70 -29.39 -12.89 24.28
CA GLU A 70 -30.48 -12.38 23.44
C GLU A 70 -30.65 -13.16 22.14
N SER A 71 -29.57 -13.72 21.57
CA SER A 71 -29.62 -14.51 20.33
C SER A 71 -30.51 -15.75 20.41
N LYS A 72 -30.88 -16.18 21.62
CA LYS A 72 -31.75 -17.34 21.88
C LYS A 72 -33.21 -16.96 22.11
N GLN A 73 -33.52 -15.67 22.18
CA GLN A 73 -34.86 -15.18 22.49
C GLN A 73 -35.74 -15.15 21.24
N PRO A 74 -37.05 -15.44 21.36
CA PRO A 74 -38.00 -15.25 20.25
C PRO A 74 -38.00 -13.80 19.75
N GLY A 75 -37.94 -13.61 18.44
CA GLY A 75 -37.97 -12.28 17.81
C GLY A 75 -36.61 -11.57 17.73
N PHE A 76 -35.52 -12.21 18.15
CA PHE A 76 -34.17 -11.68 17.95
C PHE A 76 -33.86 -11.48 16.46
N THR A 77 -33.34 -10.31 16.11
CA THR A 77 -32.70 -10.07 14.80
C THR A 77 -31.27 -9.58 15.03
N LEU A 78 -30.33 -10.17 14.30
CA LEU A 78 -28.92 -9.79 14.42
C LEU A 78 -28.67 -8.34 13.99
N HIS A 79 -29.38 -7.89 12.95
CA HIS A 79 -29.30 -6.52 12.46
C HIS A 79 -29.72 -5.49 13.53
N ASP A 80 -30.85 -5.70 14.22
CA ASP A 80 -31.31 -4.74 15.23
C ASP A 80 -30.46 -4.82 16.50
N PHE A 81 -29.94 -6.00 16.85
CA PHE A 81 -28.95 -6.13 17.91
C PHE A 81 -27.71 -5.28 17.63
N VAL A 82 -27.13 -5.38 16.43
CA VAL A 82 -25.95 -4.59 16.06
C VAL A 82 -26.26 -3.09 16.11
N LEU A 83 -27.36 -2.63 15.51
CA LEU A 83 -27.69 -1.20 15.53
C LEU A 83 -27.99 -0.64 16.93
N ARG A 84 -28.43 -1.51 17.87
CA ARG A 84 -28.59 -1.12 19.28
C ARG A 84 -27.27 -0.95 20.00
N HIS A 85 -26.27 -1.80 19.75
CA HIS A 85 -25.02 -1.85 20.52
C HIS A 85 -23.80 -1.23 19.82
N PHE A 86 -23.93 -0.79 18.58
CA PHE A 86 -22.84 -0.20 17.81
C PHE A 86 -23.24 1.10 17.14
N TYR A 87 -22.32 2.07 17.12
CA TYR A 87 -22.39 3.24 16.26
C TYR A 87 -21.78 2.90 14.90
N ARG A 88 -22.48 3.29 13.82
CA ARG A 88 -21.97 3.11 12.45
C ARG A 88 -20.70 3.91 12.18
N ASP A 89 -20.55 5.07 12.83
CA ASP A 89 -19.39 5.92 12.73
C ASP A 89 -19.31 6.91 13.92
N LYS A 90 -18.22 7.70 13.96
CA LYS A 90 -17.96 8.69 15.02
C LYS A 90 -19.08 9.75 15.19
N ARG A 91 -20.00 9.95 14.22
CA ARG A 91 -21.15 10.87 14.39
C ARG A 91 -22.11 10.40 15.48
N GLY A 92 -22.16 9.09 15.72
CA GLY A 92 -22.93 8.51 16.81
C GLY A 92 -22.41 8.87 18.21
N LEU A 93 -21.14 9.30 18.33
CA LEU A 93 -20.49 9.61 19.60
C LEU A 93 -20.78 11.02 20.15
N SER A 94 -21.45 11.90 19.39
CA SER A 94 -21.75 13.27 19.84
C SER A 94 -23.14 13.37 20.51
N PRO A 95 -23.24 13.85 21.77
CA PRO A 95 -24.53 14.10 22.44
C PRO A 95 -25.34 15.26 21.85
N ALA A 96 -24.81 16.01 20.87
CA ALA A 96 -25.44 17.21 20.33
C ALA A 96 -25.18 17.39 18.82
N SER A 97 -25.93 16.69 17.96
CA SER A 97 -26.16 17.18 16.60
C SER A 97 -27.52 16.76 16.07
N SER A 98 -28.57 17.35 16.67
CA SER A 98 -29.80 17.64 15.96
C SER A 98 -29.54 18.72 14.91
N LEU A 99 -28.80 18.40 13.85
CA LEU A 99 -28.78 19.17 12.61
C LEU A 99 -29.58 18.37 11.59
N LYS A 100 -30.85 18.76 11.44
CA LYS A 100 -31.65 18.43 10.26
C LYS A 100 -30.94 19.04 9.05
N VAL A 101 -30.08 18.26 8.39
CA VAL A 101 -29.69 18.55 7.01
C VAL A 101 -30.72 17.90 6.13
N ALA A 102 -31.55 18.73 5.49
CA ALA A 102 -32.40 18.30 4.41
C ALA A 102 -31.54 17.64 3.33
N SER A 103 -31.91 16.42 3.00
CA SER A 103 -31.29 15.55 2.01
C SER A 103 -31.18 16.21 0.63
N VAL A 104 -29.96 16.27 0.10
CA VAL A 104 -29.70 15.91 -1.30
C VAL A 104 -28.63 14.82 -1.26
N ALA A 105 -29.01 13.64 -1.74
CA ALA A 105 -28.20 12.44 -1.69
C ALA A 105 -26.95 12.57 -2.58
N ILE A 106 -25.78 12.36 -1.97
CA ILE A 106 -24.68 11.67 -2.64
C ILE A 106 -24.60 10.30 -1.93
N PRO A 107 -25.02 9.20 -2.58
CA PRO A 107 -24.76 7.87 -2.03
C PRO A 107 -23.24 7.61 -2.03
N ASP A 108 -22.74 7.06 -0.93
CA ASP A 108 -21.35 6.62 -0.69
C ASP A 108 -20.26 7.68 -0.44
N VAL A 109 -20.45 8.50 0.61
CA VAL A 109 -19.33 9.09 1.36
C VAL A 109 -19.53 8.87 2.85
N ASN A 110 -18.98 7.78 3.40
CA ASN A 110 -18.94 7.56 4.84
C ASN A 110 -17.57 7.97 5.38
N GLY A 111 -17.43 9.27 5.69
CA GLY A 111 -16.31 9.84 6.43
C GLY A 111 -16.47 11.36 6.56
N PRO A 112 -15.99 12.00 7.65
CA PRO A 112 -16.16 13.43 7.85
C PRO A 112 -15.23 14.20 6.92
N GLY A 113 -15.80 14.75 5.86
CA GLY A 113 -15.18 15.73 4.97
C GLY A 113 -16.31 16.59 4.43
N GLN A 114 -16.10 17.90 4.34
CA GLN A 114 -17.09 18.81 3.76
C GLN A 114 -17.66 18.23 2.47
N VAL A 115 -18.99 18.25 2.32
CA VAL A 115 -19.64 17.88 1.06
C VAL A 115 -19.03 18.76 -0.02
N TYR A 116 -18.20 18.16 -0.87
CA TYR A 116 -17.61 18.89 -1.98
C TYR A 116 -18.70 19.09 -3.03
N GLU A 117 -19.33 20.26 -3.00
CA GLU A 117 -20.15 20.70 -4.11
C GLU A 117 -19.23 21.16 -5.24
N ARG A 118 -19.32 20.46 -6.37
CA ARG A 118 -18.63 20.83 -7.61
C ARG A 118 -18.92 22.30 -7.92
N ARG A 119 -17.88 23.14 -7.94
CA ARG A 119 -17.98 24.43 -8.63
C ARG A 119 -17.92 24.17 -10.13
N ALA A 120 -19.03 24.44 -10.83
CA ALA A 120 -19.07 24.31 -12.28
C ALA A 120 -17.91 25.11 -12.92
N GLY A 121 -17.14 24.45 -13.80
CA GLY A 121 -15.98 25.06 -14.44
C GLY A 121 -14.68 25.12 -13.61
N ALA A 122 -14.62 24.48 -12.43
CA ALA A 122 -13.35 24.36 -11.70
C ALA A 122 -12.37 23.44 -12.43
N SER A 123 -11.12 23.89 -12.57
CA SER A 123 -10.03 23.08 -13.11
C SER A 123 -9.73 21.87 -12.22
N VAL A 124 -9.13 20.84 -12.82
CA VAL A 124 -8.77 19.62 -12.09
C VAL A 124 -7.78 19.90 -10.94
N CYS A 125 -6.87 20.86 -11.09
CA CYS A 125 -5.94 21.24 -10.03
C CYS A 125 -6.66 21.89 -8.85
N ARG A 126 -7.58 22.83 -9.10
CA ARG A 126 -8.40 23.43 -8.03
C ARG A 126 -9.28 22.39 -7.33
N HIS A 127 -9.78 21.42 -8.08
CA HIS A 127 -10.53 20.30 -7.52
C HIS A 127 -9.66 19.47 -6.56
N ILE A 128 -8.48 19.02 -7.01
CA ILE A 128 -7.54 18.26 -6.18
C ILE A 128 -7.13 19.05 -4.93
N ASP A 129 -6.75 20.32 -5.09
CA ASP A 129 -6.29 21.16 -3.98
C ASP A 129 -7.40 21.36 -2.92
N ALA A 130 -8.66 21.45 -3.36
CA ALA A 130 -9.81 21.48 -2.46
C ALA A 130 -10.06 20.13 -1.77
N LEU A 131 -9.90 19.02 -2.50
CA LEU A 131 -10.09 17.67 -1.96
C LEU A 131 -9.10 17.34 -0.84
N TRP A 132 -7.91 17.94 -0.80
CA TRP A 132 -7.00 17.76 0.35
C TRP A 132 -7.62 18.15 1.68
N ASN A 133 -8.53 19.13 1.71
CA ASN A 133 -9.24 19.50 2.92
C ASN A 133 -10.40 18.53 3.26
N VAL A 134 -10.98 17.89 2.25
CA VAL A 134 -12.06 16.90 2.40
C VAL A 134 -11.49 15.56 2.90
N LEU A 135 -10.35 15.17 2.36
CA LEU A 135 -9.64 13.93 2.71
C LEU A 135 -8.81 14.06 3.98
N ARG A 136 -8.64 15.28 4.50
CA ARG A 136 -7.95 15.52 5.77
C ARG A 136 -8.75 14.94 6.94
N ARG A 137 -8.05 14.37 7.90
CA ARG A 137 -8.52 14.03 9.25
C ARG A 137 -7.66 14.77 10.26
N GLU A 138 -8.29 15.17 11.36
CA GLU A 138 -7.56 15.68 12.53
C GLU A 138 -6.95 14.53 13.33
N PRO A 139 -6.00 14.79 14.24
CA PRO A 139 -5.49 13.78 15.16
C PRO A 139 -6.62 13.01 15.84
N ASP A 140 -6.41 11.71 16.03
CA ASP A 140 -7.40 10.85 16.64
C ASP A 140 -7.40 10.99 18.16
N ASP A 141 -8.58 10.86 18.74
CA ASP A 141 -8.77 10.75 20.18
C ASP A 141 -8.42 9.32 20.62
N PRO A 142 -7.40 9.11 21.48
CA PRO A 142 -6.99 7.79 21.92
C PRO A 142 -8.02 7.11 22.84
N ASP A 143 -8.98 7.84 23.38
CA ASP A 143 -10.00 7.31 24.30
C ASP A 143 -11.20 6.70 23.56
N ILE A 144 -11.28 6.86 22.22
CA ILE A 144 -12.33 6.24 21.42
C ILE A 144 -12.01 4.76 21.20
N GLU A 145 -12.79 3.89 21.83
CA GLU A 145 -12.74 2.45 21.59
C GLU A 145 -13.20 2.08 20.18
N GLY A 146 -12.47 1.17 19.53
CA GLY A 146 -12.77 0.68 18.19
C GLY A 146 -11.54 0.10 17.51
N SER A 147 -11.68 -0.19 16.21
CA SER A 147 -10.56 -0.75 15.43
C SER A 147 -9.54 0.29 14.99
N LEU A 148 -9.83 1.59 15.02
CA LEU A 148 -8.92 2.66 14.56
C LEU A 148 -7.79 2.87 15.57
N LEU A 149 -6.55 2.75 15.11
CA LEU A 149 -5.36 3.03 15.91
C LEU A 149 -5.07 4.54 15.89
N PRO A 150 -4.92 5.21 17.03
CA PRO A 150 -4.84 6.66 17.07
C PRO A 150 -3.56 7.19 16.42
N LEU A 151 -3.69 8.32 15.70
CA LEU A 151 -2.59 9.08 15.10
C LEU A 151 -2.50 10.49 15.70
N HIS A 152 -1.28 10.96 15.98
CA HIS A 152 -1.03 12.20 16.73
C HIS A 152 -1.01 13.47 15.87
N TYR A 153 -0.94 13.35 14.54
CA TYR A 153 -0.87 14.49 13.62
C TYR A 153 -1.99 14.44 12.58
N PRO A 154 -2.45 15.59 12.03
CA PRO A 154 -3.40 15.60 10.92
C PRO A 154 -2.89 14.78 9.73
N TYR A 155 -3.76 14.00 9.11
CA TYR A 155 -3.41 13.09 8.01
C TYR A 155 -4.42 13.17 6.87
N VAL A 156 -4.08 12.56 5.74
CA VAL A 156 -4.94 12.44 4.55
C VAL A 156 -5.26 10.97 4.34
N VAL A 157 -6.53 10.66 4.10
CA VAL A 157 -6.99 9.30 3.78
C VAL A 157 -7.23 9.16 2.26
N PRO A 158 -7.27 7.94 1.70
CA PRO A 158 -7.52 7.76 0.27
C PRO A 158 -8.89 8.31 -0.19
N GLY A 159 -9.96 8.06 0.57
CA GLY A 159 -11.33 8.46 0.21
C GLY A 159 -12.30 7.29 0.08
N GLY A 160 -13.61 7.57 0.09
CA GLY A 160 -14.65 6.53 0.08
C GLY A 160 -14.68 5.69 1.36
N ARG A 161 -14.69 4.35 1.23
CA ARG A 161 -14.67 3.38 2.35
C ARG A 161 -13.36 3.38 3.15
N PHE A 162 -12.30 3.98 2.60
CA PHE A 162 -10.98 4.05 3.19
C PHE A 162 -10.87 5.27 4.11
N GLY A 163 -11.34 5.08 5.36
CA GLY A 163 -11.41 6.11 6.40
C GLY A 163 -10.15 6.24 7.25
N GLU A 164 -9.12 5.44 6.96
CA GLU A 164 -7.85 5.34 7.66
C GLU A 164 -6.68 5.72 6.74
N ILE A 165 -5.50 5.98 7.32
CA ILE A 165 -4.27 6.09 6.52
C ILE A 165 -3.92 4.72 5.94
N TYR A 166 -3.43 4.70 4.70
CA TYR A 166 -2.83 3.53 4.07
C TYR A 166 -1.35 3.80 3.79
N TYR A 167 -0.52 2.79 4.02
CA TYR A 167 0.92 3.00 4.07
C TYR A 167 1.50 3.44 2.72
N TRP A 168 1.46 2.61 1.68
CA TRP A 168 2.11 2.97 0.41
C TRP A 168 1.35 4.08 -0.35
N ASP A 169 0.02 4.16 -0.23
CA ASP A 169 -0.83 5.24 -0.75
C ASP A 169 -0.33 6.62 -0.32
N SER A 170 0.16 6.71 0.92
CA SER A 170 0.68 7.95 1.49
C SER A 170 1.86 8.50 0.70
N TYR A 171 2.69 7.65 0.10
CA TYR A 171 3.85 8.10 -0.69
C TYR A 171 3.39 8.85 -1.93
N PHE A 172 2.43 8.29 -2.66
CA PHE A 172 1.89 8.89 -3.87
C PHE A 172 1.03 10.12 -3.56
N THR A 173 0.30 10.09 -2.44
CA THR A 173 -0.43 11.25 -1.91
C THR A 173 0.53 12.40 -1.56
N MET A 174 1.68 12.10 -0.94
CA MET A 174 2.71 13.08 -0.62
C MET A 174 3.24 13.81 -1.87
N GLN A 175 3.36 13.13 -3.01
CA GLN A 175 3.78 13.79 -4.26
C GLN A 175 2.86 14.95 -4.63
N GLY A 176 1.54 14.72 -4.59
CA GLY A 176 0.56 15.77 -4.90
C GLY A 176 0.47 16.83 -3.82
N LEU A 177 0.55 16.46 -2.53
CA LEU A 177 0.58 17.43 -1.43
C LEU A 177 1.75 18.40 -1.60
N LEU A 178 2.94 17.90 -1.95
CA LEU A 178 4.12 18.73 -2.21
C LEU A 178 3.92 19.62 -3.43
N ALA A 179 3.34 19.10 -4.52
CA ALA A 179 2.99 19.88 -5.70
C ALA A 179 1.93 20.96 -5.42
N SER A 180 1.08 20.75 -4.41
CA SER A 180 0.10 21.71 -3.88
C SER A 180 0.65 22.64 -2.78
N GLY A 181 1.96 22.59 -2.48
CA GLY A 181 2.58 23.41 -1.43
C GLY A 181 2.25 22.99 0.02
N ARG A 182 1.66 21.81 0.21
CA ARG A 182 1.25 21.23 1.50
C ARG A 182 2.33 20.34 2.13
N ALA A 183 3.56 20.88 2.22
CA ALA A 183 4.68 20.19 2.86
C ALA A 183 4.50 20.00 4.38
N ASP A 184 3.55 20.73 4.99
CA ASP A 184 3.05 20.50 6.34
C ASP A 184 2.36 19.12 6.46
N LEU A 185 1.37 18.85 5.61
CA LEU A 185 0.63 17.60 5.64
C LEU A 185 1.49 16.41 5.22
N ALA A 186 2.34 16.57 4.21
CA ALA A 186 3.27 15.52 3.80
C ALA A 186 4.21 15.11 4.96
N GLN A 187 4.67 16.08 5.76
CA GLN A 187 5.48 15.78 6.95
C GLN A 187 4.67 15.09 8.05
N ASN A 188 3.42 15.48 8.27
CA ASN A 188 2.57 14.84 9.27
C ASN A 188 2.24 13.38 8.90
N LEU A 189 2.01 13.09 7.61
CA LEU A 189 1.87 11.71 7.12
C LEU A 189 3.10 10.88 7.49
N LEU A 190 4.31 11.36 7.16
CA LEU A 190 5.55 10.65 7.51
C LEU A 190 5.70 10.47 9.03
N ARG A 191 5.39 11.49 9.84
CA ARG A 191 5.44 11.38 11.30
C ARG A 191 4.52 10.31 11.85
N ASN A 192 3.29 10.25 11.36
CA ASN A 192 2.32 9.24 11.76
C ASN A 192 2.79 7.82 11.38
N LEU A 193 3.29 7.63 10.17
CA LEU A 193 3.79 6.31 9.73
C LEU A 193 5.03 5.88 10.51
N ALA A 194 5.97 6.80 10.78
CA ALA A 194 7.13 6.52 11.62
C ALA A 194 6.71 6.17 13.06
N ASP A 195 5.73 6.87 13.62
CA ASP A 195 5.17 6.57 14.95
C ASP A 195 4.51 5.18 14.99
N LEU A 196 3.75 4.80 13.96
CA LEU A 196 3.19 3.45 13.84
C LEU A 196 4.29 2.38 13.83
N ALA A 197 5.37 2.59 13.05
CA ALA A 197 6.52 1.68 13.04
C ALA A 197 7.13 1.51 14.43
N LEU A 198 7.33 2.61 15.15
CA LEU A 198 7.92 2.57 16.49
C LEU A 198 7.01 1.86 17.50
N ARG A 199 5.70 2.15 17.51
CA ARG A 199 4.73 1.57 18.44
C ARG A 199 4.42 0.10 18.17
N TYR A 200 4.26 -0.28 16.91
CA TYR A 200 3.75 -1.61 16.54
C TYR A 200 4.79 -2.55 15.95
N GLY A 201 6.02 -2.09 15.72
CA GLY A 201 7.09 -2.91 15.16
C GLY A 201 7.27 -2.75 13.66
N HIS A 202 6.27 -2.22 12.96
CA HIS A 202 6.25 -1.96 11.53
C HIS A 202 5.14 -0.96 11.21
N VAL A 203 5.15 -0.43 9.99
CA VAL A 203 4.01 0.33 9.50
C VAL A 203 2.93 -0.68 9.08
N PRO A 204 1.76 -0.75 9.74
CA PRO A 204 0.69 -1.65 9.32
C PRO A 204 0.10 -1.21 7.97
N ASN A 205 -0.63 -2.09 7.30
CA ASN A 205 -1.31 -1.81 6.02
C ASN A 205 -2.07 -0.46 6.05
N GLY A 206 -2.87 -0.28 7.12
CA GLY A 206 -3.40 1.01 7.54
C GLY A 206 -3.52 1.08 9.07
N ASN A 207 -3.92 2.22 9.63
CA ASN A 207 -4.00 2.39 11.09
C ASN A 207 -5.25 1.74 11.72
N ARG A 208 -5.45 0.43 11.49
CA ARG A 208 -6.52 -0.37 12.10
C ARG A 208 -5.95 -1.60 12.80
N SER A 209 -6.57 -2.06 13.89
CA SER A 209 -6.10 -3.21 14.66
C SER A 209 -6.07 -4.50 13.84
N TYR A 210 -7.04 -4.71 12.94
CA TYR A 210 -7.08 -5.85 12.00
C TYR A 210 -5.98 -5.82 10.92
N TYR A 211 -5.25 -4.71 10.79
CA TYR A 211 -4.07 -4.59 9.93
C TYR A 211 -2.75 -4.86 10.64
N LEU A 212 -2.72 -5.02 11.97
CA LEU A 212 -1.46 -5.23 12.71
C LEU A 212 -0.72 -6.53 12.34
N GLY A 213 -1.38 -7.51 11.72
CA GLY A 213 -0.74 -8.74 11.24
C GLY A 213 0.14 -8.56 9.99
N ARG A 214 0.01 -7.45 9.25
CA ARG A 214 0.70 -7.21 7.98
C ARG A 214 1.10 -5.76 7.79
N SER A 215 2.06 -5.54 6.91
CA SER A 215 2.44 -4.20 6.44
C SER A 215 1.75 -3.86 5.11
N GLN A 216 2.45 -3.08 4.28
CA GLN A 216 2.20 -2.81 2.88
C GLN A 216 3.57 -2.60 2.19
N PRO A 217 3.68 -2.35 0.87
CA PRO A 217 4.98 -2.10 0.23
C PRO A 217 5.79 -0.99 0.98
N PRO A 218 7.05 -1.26 1.38
CA PRO A 218 7.76 -0.39 2.33
C PRO A 218 8.32 0.89 1.71
N PHE A 219 7.49 1.93 1.66
CA PHE A 219 7.84 3.24 1.08
C PHE A 219 8.34 4.29 2.10
N LEU A 220 8.49 3.97 3.40
CA LEU A 220 8.89 4.92 4.44
C LEU A 220 10.25 5.56 4.12
N ALA A 221 11.24 4.76 3.72
CA ALA A 221 12.52 5.27 3.27
C ALA A 221 12.40 6.20 2.06
N ALA A 222 11.55 5.88 1.08
CA ALA A 222 11.28 6.76 -0.07
C ALA A 222 10.59 8.07 0.34
N MET A 223 9.71 8.04 1.35
CA MET A 223 9.06 9.24 1.93
C MET A 223 10.07 10.12 2.69
N VAL A 224 11.02 9.53 3.41
CA VAL A 224 12.13 10.25 4.06
C VAL A 224 12.97 10.96 3.01
N GLU A 225 13.42 10.24 1.97
CA GLU A 225 14.21 10.80 0.86
C GLU A 225 13.47 11.96 0.17
N LEU A 226 12.17 11.81 -0.04
CA LEU A 226 11.32 12.84 -0.64
C LEU A 226 11.34 14.14 0.21
N LEU A 227 11.18 14.04 1.53
CA LEU A 227 11.16 15.21 2.41
C LEU A 227 12.55 15.77 2.73
N VAL A 228 13.60 14.95 2.74
CA VAL A 228 14.99 15.40 2.94
C VAL A 228 15.38 16.47 1.92
N ARG A 229 14.92 16.34 0.67
CA ARG A 229 15.20 17.31 -0.39
C ARG A 229 14.56 18.67 -0.19
N ILE A 230 13.49 18.71 0.60
CA ILE A 230 12.67 19.91 0.81
C ILE A 230 12.99 20.54 2.17
N LYS A 231 13.19 19.71 3.20
CA LYS A 231 13.34 20.14 4.60
C LYS A 231 14.76 19.93 5.16
N GLY A 232 15.65 19.29 4.39
CA GLY A 232 17.06 19.11 4.72
C GLY A 232 17.40 17.75 5.32
N LYS A 233 18.71 17.47 5.35
CA LYS A 233 19.28 16.15 5.72
C LYS A 233 19.10 15.75 7.18
N ASN A 234 18.71 16.67 8.08
CA ASN A 234 18.44 16.35 9.48
C ASN A 234 17.38 15.24 9.64
N LEU A 235 16.45 15.14 8.70
CA LEU A 235 15.42 14.09 8.72
C LEU A 235 15.99 12.67 8.66
N TYR A 236 17.20 12.46 8.12
CA TYR A 236 17.85 11.16 8.20
C TYR A 236 18.06 10.71 9.64
N ARG A 237 18.58 11.61 10.49
CA ARG A 237 18.74 11.32 11.92
C ARG A 237 17.39 11.14 12.60
N ASP A 238 16.44 12.03 12.29
CA ASP A 238 15.16 12.07 13.00
C ASP A 238 14.29 10.81 12.73
N TYR A 239 14.39 10.23 11.52
CA TYR A 239 13.64 9.02 11.14
C TYR A 239 14.45 7.73 11.13
N LEU A 240 15.77 7.77 11.40
CA LEU A 240 16.61 6.57 11.47
C LEU A 240 16.02 5.46 12.37
N PRO A 241 15.48 5.74 13.57
CA PRO A 241 14.88 4.69 14.41
C PRO A 241 13.69 3.98 13.75
N ALA A 242 12.86 4.71 13.01
CA ALA A 242 11.71 4.11 12.32
C ALA A 242 12.15 3.27 11.11
N LEU A 243 13.19 3.70 10.39
CA LEU A 243 13.80 2.94 9.29
C LEU A 243 14.47 1.66 9.78
N GLU A 244 15.18 1.70 10.92
CA GLU A 244 15.76 0.52 11.56
C GLU A 244 14.67 -0.47 11.97
N ARG A 245 13.56 0.04 12.53
CA ARG A 245 12.41 -0.75 12.96
C ARG A 245 11.72 -1.45 11.79
N GLU A 246 11.50 -0.73 10.69
CA GLU A 246 10.97 -1.30 9.46
C GLU A 246 11.89 -2.38 8.88
N TYR A 247 13.20 -2.13 8.79
CA TYR A 247 14.14 -3.13 8.27
C TYR A 247 14.16 -4.40 9.14
N ALA A 248 14.14 -4.23 10.47
CA ALA A 248 14.05 -5.35 11.40
C ALA A 248 12.77 -6.18 11.21
N TYR A 249 11.63 -5.55 10.92
CA TYR A 249 10.39 -6.26 10.60
C TYR A 249 10.53 -7.13 9.35
N TRP A 250 11.01 -6.55 8.25
CA TRP A 250 11.16 -7.29 6.98
C TRP A 250 12.19 -8.41 7.08
N MET A 251 13.25 -8.22 7.86
CA MET A 251 14.32 -9.21 8.04
C MET A 251 14.11 -10.14 9.24
N SER A 252 12.96 -10.07 9.91
CA SER A 252 12.64 -10.94 11.04
C SER A 252 12.65 -12.41 10.62
N GLY A 253 13.49 -13.23 11.27
CA GLY A 253 13.67 -14.64 10.94
C GLY A 253 14.82 -14.93 9.96
N ALA A 254 15.62 -13.93 9.57
CA ALA A 254 16.80 -14.12 8.73
C ALA A 254 17.96 -14.84 9.43
N ASP A 255 18.15 -14.60 10.73
CA ASP A 255 19.29 -15.12 11.48
C ASP A 255 19.31 -16.65 11.49
N GLY A 256 20.38 -17.23 10.94
CA GLY A 256 20.57 -18.68 10.86
C GLY A 256 19.69 -19.40 9.84
N LEU A 257 18.93 -18.67 9.02
CA LEU A 257 18.09 -19.27 7.97
C LEU A 257 18.96 -19.97 6.93
N GLN A 258 18.73 -21.27 6.72
CA GLN A 258 19.52 -22.08 5.80
C GLN A 258 19.04 -21.90 4.34
N PRO A 259 19.92 -22.07 3.33
CA PRO A 259 19.55 -22.03 1.92
C PRO A 259 18.34 -22.93 1.60
N GLY A 260 17.42 -22.42 0.79
CA GLY A 260 16.16 -23.09 0.42
C GLY A 260 15.05 -22.99 1.49
N MET A 261 15.33 -22.47 2.69
CA MET A 261 14.33 -22.29 3.75
C MET A 261 13.68 -20.90 3.70
N ARG A 262 12.52 -20.81 4.37
CA ARG A 262 11.71 -19.59 4.47
C ARG A 262 11.31 -19.37 5.92
N SER A 263 11.31 -18.12 6.37
CA SER A 263 10.84 -17.74 7.70
C SER A 263 10.11 -16.41 7.61
N GLY A 264 8.79 -16.43 7.82
CA GLY A 264 7.95 -15.23 7.67
C GLY A 264 8.16 -14.55 6.31
N ARG A 265 8.59 -13.29 6.35
CA ARG A 265 8.91 -12.43 5.19
C ARG A 265 10.24 -12.76 4.51
N VAL A 266 11.11 -13.59 5.10
CA VAL A 266 12.47 -13.85 4.60
C VAL A 266 12.54 -15.18 3.86
N VAL A 267 13.25 -15.18 2.74
CA VAL A 267 13.54 -16.35 1.90
C VAL A 267 15.05 -16.44 1.71
N ALA A 268 15.65 -17.54 2.16
CA ALA A 268 17.02 -17.89 1.81
C ALA A 268 17.00 -18.65 0.49
N MET A 269 17.53 -18.03 -0.56
CA MET A 269 17.64 -18.62 -1.88
C MET A 269 18.67 -19.78 -1.88
N ASP A 270 18.69 -20.58 -2.94
CA ASP A 270 19.57 -21.76 -3.02
C ASP A 270 21.07 -21.41 -2.94
N ASP A 271 21.47 -20.21 -3.38
CA ASP A 271 22.84 -19.71 -3.27
C ASP A 271 23.16 -19.08 -1.89
N GLY A 272 22.20 -19.11 -0.96
CA GLY A 272 22.29 -18.52 0.37
C GLY A 272 22.04 -17.02 0.43
N SER A 273 21.78 -16.35 -0.71
CA SER A 273 21.33 -14.96 -0.69
C SER A 273 19.95 -14.83 -0.06
N LEU A 274 19.70 -13.70 0.61
CA LEU A 274 18.42 -13.41 1.24
C LEU A 274 17.60 -12.47 0.35
N LEU A 275 16.38 -12.88 0.06
CA LEU A 275 15.33 -12.06 -0.53
C LEU A 275 14.09 -12.11 0.37
N ASN A 276 13.10 -11.29 0.05
CA ASN A 276 11.88 -11.20 0.84
C ASN A 276 10.63 -11.51 0.02
N ARG A 277 9.58 -11.90 0.72
CA ARG A 277 8.22 -12.13 0.22
C ARG A 277 7.21 -11.42 1.11
N TYR A 278 6.02 -11.18 0.58
CA TYR A 278 4.89 -10.74 1.39
C TYR A 278 4.37 -11.88 2.26
N TRP A 279 3.98 -11.56 3.49
CA TRP A 279 3.55 -12.47 4.55
C TRP A 279 2.80 -11.71 5.65
N ASP A 280 1.52 -12.00 5.87
CA ASP A 280 0.78 -11.60 7.09
C ASP A 280 1.06 -12.63 8.20
N ASP A 281 1.16 -12.23 9.47
CA ASP A 281 1.39 -13.12 10.61
C ASP A 281 0.16 -13.94 11.03
N LYS A 282 -1.04 -13.55 10.59
CA LYS A 282 -2.31 -14.27 10.78
C LYS A 282 -2.64 -15.15 9.55
N ASN A 283 -3.31 -16.28 9.81
CA ASN A 283 -3.84 -17.21 8.81
C ASN A 283 -5.36 -17.45 9.01
N LEU A 284 -6.08 -16.41 9.38
CA LEU A 284 -7.54 -16.39 9.53
C LEU A 284 -8.16 -15.55 8.40
N PRO A 285 -9.46 -15.59 8.14
CA PRO A 285 -10.10 -14.65 7.21
C PRO A 285 -9.79 -13.19 7.59
N ARG A 286 -9.58 -12.30 6.61
CA ARG A 286 -9.45 -10.84 6.83
C ARG A 286 -10.73 -10.31 7.46
N ASP A 287 -10.63 -9.57 8.56
CA ASP A 287 -11.80 -8.97 9.21
C ASP A 287 -12.60 -8.10 8.22
N GLU A 288 -11.90 -7.30 7.41
CA GLU A 288 -12.51 -6.36 6.46
C GLU A 288 -13.10 -7.00 5.19
N SER A 289 -12.86 -8.31 4.99
CA SER A 289 -13.32 -9.12 3.84
C SER A 289 -13.65 -10.56 4.30
N TYR A 290 -14.26 -10.70 5.47
CA TYR A 290 -14.36 -11.99 6.19
C TYR A 290 -15.18 -13.01 5.39
N PHE A 291 -16.35 -12.57 4.89
CA PHE A 291 -17.21 -13.42 4.08
C PHE A 291 -16.50 -13.86 2.80
N GLU A 292 -15.87 -12.93 2.08
CA GLU A 292 -15.17 -13.18 0.83
C GLU A 292 -14.03 -14.20 0.99
N ASP A 293 -13.24 -14.06 2.06
CA ASP A 293 -12.13 -14.95 2.35
C ASP A 293 -12.64 -16.36 2.70
N VAL A 294 -13.64 -16.48 3.57
CA VAL A 294 -14.26 -17.78 3.92
C VAL A 294 -14.83 -18.46 2.69
N MET A 295 -15.51 -17.71 1.82
CA MET A 295 -16.04 -18.26 0.58
C MET A 295 -14.92 -18.68 -0.37
N THR A 296 -13.85 -17.92 -0.50
CA THR A 296 -12.70 -18.27 -1.35
C THR A 296 -12.03 -19.56 -0.86
N ALA A 297 -11.79 -19.68 0.45
CA ALA A 297 -11.20 -20.89 1.04
C ALA A 297 -12.09 -22.13 0.89
N ARG A 298 -13.42 -21.99 0.94
CA ARG A 298 -14.36 -23.09 0.68
C ARG A 298 -14.28 -23.63 -0.75
N HIS A 299 -13.91 -22.81 -1.73
CA HIS A 299 -13.73 -23.23 -3.12
C HIS A 299 -12.33 -23.83 -3.38
N ALA A 300 -11.37 -23.56 -2.51
CA ALA A 300 -10.00 -24.02 -2.67
C ALA A 300 -9.84 -25.53 -2.40
N LYS A 301 -8.81 -26.11 -3.01
CA LYS A 301 -8.40 -27.52 -2.77
C LYS A 301 -7.23 -27.64 -1.76
N ARG A 302 -6.97 -26.59 -0.99
CA ARG A 302 -5.91 -26.48 0.02
C ARG A 302 -6.52 -26.24 1.39
N ALA A 303 -5.72 -26.41 2.44
CA ALA A 303 -6.18 -26.12 3.78
C ALA A 303 -6.58 -24.63 3.89
N PRO A 304 -7.74 -24.29 4.50
CA PRO A 304 -8.23 -22.91 4.55
C PRO A 304 -7.21 -21.90 5.07
N GLU A 305 -6.43 -22.27 6.08
CA GLU A 305 -5.39 -21.44 6.68
C GLU A 305 -4.26 -21.05 5.69
N GLU A 306 -3.93 -21.92 4.73
CA GLU A 306 -2.96 -21.59 3.68
C GLU A 306 -3.54 -20.54 2.74
N VAL A 307 -4.81 -20.71 2.36
CA VAL A 307 -5.52 -19.78 1.48
C VAL A 307 -5.66 -18.42 2.15
N TYR A 308 -6.07 -18.38 3.43
CA TYR A 308 -6.17 -17.14 4.20
C TYR A 308 -4.83 -16.41 4.32
N ARG A 309 -3.73 -17.14 4.57
CA ARG A 309 -2.39 -16.56 4.61
C ARG A 309 -2.01 -15.92 3.27
N ASP A 310 -2.28 -16.60 2.16
CA ASP A 310 -1.97 -16.08 0.82
C ASP A 310 -2.85 -14.88 0.41
N LEU A 311 -4.13 -14.86 0.81
CA LEU A 311 -5.04 -13.72 0.63
C LEU A 311 -4.54 -12.50 1.42
N ARG A 312 -4.21 -12.70 2.70
CA ARG A 312 -3.66 -11.63 3.54
C ARG A 312 -2.31 -11.12 3.04
N ALA A 313 -1.42 -12.00 2.58
CA ALA A 313 -0.18 -11.61 1.94
C ALA A 313 -0.41 -10.87 0.60
N GLY A 314 -1.46 -11.20 -0.14
CA GLY A 314 -1.89 -10.44 -1.33
C GLY A 314 -2.34 -9.02 -0.97
N ALA A 315 -3.00 -8.84 0.16
CA ALA A 315 -3.32 -7.50 0.69
C ALA A 315 -2.08 -6.75 1.19
N GLU A 316 -1.10 -7.45 1.81
CA GLU A 316 0.19 -6.85 2.18
C GLU A 316 0.98 -6.39 0.94
N SER A 317 0.83 -7.06 -0.20
CA SER A 317 1.51 -6.62 -1.42
C SER A 317 0.93 -5.33 -2.01
N GLY A 318 -0.24 -4.89 -1.53
CA GLY A 318 -1.04 -3.83 -2.15
C GLY A 318 -1.62 -4.21 -3.51
N TRP A 319 -1.55 -5.49 -3.91
CA TRP A 319 -2.05 -5.99 -5.21
C TRP A 319 -3.11 -7.07 -4.99
N ASP A 320 -4.10 -6.78 -4.16
CA ASP A 320 -5.25 -7.61 -3.79
C ASP A 320 -6.44 -7.40 -4.76
N PHE A 321 -6.71 -8.29 -5.72
CA PHE A 321 -5.88 -9.39 -6.15
C PHE A 321 -5.40 -9.20 -7.59
N SER A 322 -4.48 -10.07 -8.01
CA SER A 322 -3.83 -10.05 -9.31
C SER A 322 -3.50 -11.48 -9.72
N SER A 323 -3.61 -11.78 -11.01
CA SER A 323 -3.06 -13.01 -11.62
C SER A 323 -1.58 -13.22 -11.35
N ARG A 324 -0.85 -12.15 -11.03
CA ARG A 324 0.54 -12.20 -10.55
C ARG A 324 0.75 -13.17 -9.39
N TRP A 325 -0.26 -13.33 -8.53
CA TRP A 325 -0.22 -14.20 -7.36
C TRP A 325 -0.92 -15.55 -7.57
N LEU A 326 -1.57 -15.77 -8.71
CA LEU A 326 -2.43 -16.92 -8.95
C LEU A 326 -1.69 -18.01 -9.73
N LYS A 327 -1.89 -19.27 -9.33
CA LYS A 327 -1.44 -20.40 -10.15
C LYS A 327 -2.32 -20.58 -11.38
N ASP A 328 -3.63 -20.39 -11.22
CA ASP A 328 -4.61 -20.26 -12.28
C ASP A 328 -5.14 -18.81 -12.30
N PRO A 329 -4.80 -18.00 -13.31
CA PRO A 329 -5.26 -16.61 -13.43
C PRO A 329 -6.78 -16.42 -13.37
N ALA A 330 -7.57 -17.45 -13.66
CA ALA A 330 -9.03 -17.38 -13.63
C ALA A 330 -9.64 -17.69 -12.25
N ASP A 331 -8.86 -18.21 -11.30
CA ASP A 331 -9.34 -18.69 -10.01
C ASP A 331 -8.56 -18.11 -8.84
N LEU A 332 -9.21 -17.24 -8.05
CA LEU A 332 -8.63 -16.65 -6.85
C LEU A 332 -8.26 -17.69 -5.79
N SER A 333 -8.95 -18.84 -5.74
CA SER A 333 -8.65 -19.90 -4.77
C SER A 333 -7.26 -20.52 -4.99
N SER A 334 -6.68 -20.30 -6.18
CA SER A 334 -5.33 -20.71 -6.57
C SER A 334 -4.22 -19.74 -6.12
N ILE A 335 -4.56 -18.69 -5.36
CA ILE A 335 -3.62 -17.69 -4.85
C ILE A 335 -2.48 -18.32 -4.05
N ARG A 336 -1.24 -17.88 -4.29
CA ARG A 336 -0.03 -18.46 -3.69
C ARG A 336 1.00 -17.38 -3.36
N THR A 337 0.56 -16.22 -2.91
CA THR A 337 1.40 -15.03 -2.70
C THR A 337 2.66 -15.33 -1.87
N THR A 338 2.55 -16.15 -0.83
CA THR A 338 3.69 -16.52 0.02
C THR A 338 4.69 -17.47 -0.66
N ALA A 339 4.36 -18.03 -1.82
CA ALA A 339 5.27 -18.82 -2.65
C ALA A 339 5.99 -17.97 -3.72
N VAL A 340 5.81 -16.64 -3.72
CA VAL A 340 6.40 -15.72 -4.70
C VAL A 340 7.43 -14.82 -4.03
N VAL A 341 8.61 -14.67 -4.65
CA VAL A 341 9.60 -13.62 -4.31
C VAL A 341 9.38 -12.43 -5.25
N PRO A 342 8.81 -11.31 -4.76
CA PRO A 342 8.36 -10.22 -5.62
C PRO A 342 9.49 -9.25 -5.99
N ILE A 343 9.55 -8.82 -7.26
CA ILE A 343 10.55 -7.84 -7.72
C ILE A 343 10.38 -6.46 -7.08
N ASP A 344 9.14 -6.03 -6.88
CA ASP A 344 8.80 -4.75 -6.26
C ASP A 344 9.27 -4.67 -4.81
N LEU A 345 8.90 -5.65 -3.97
CA LEU A 345 9.33 -5.71 -2.57
C LEU A 345 10.85 -5.67 -2.43
N ASN A 346 11.55 -6.50 -3.21
CA ASN A 346 13.01 -6.57 -3.10
C ASN A 346 13.70 -5.31 -3.63
N SER A 347 13.10 -4.59 -4.58
CA SER A 347 13.58 -3.27 -5.00
C SER A 347 13.39 -2.21 -3.92
N LEU A 348 12.26 -2.26 -3.19
CA LEU A 348 12.00 -1.37 -2.05
C LEU A 348 12.97 -1.64 -0.89
N LEU A 349 13.27 -2.91 -0.58
CA LEU A 349 14.22 -3.24 0.47
C LEU A 349 15.66 -2.88 0.10
N TYR A 350 16.03 -2.96 -1.18
CA TYR A 350 17.30 -2.40 -1.66
C TYR A 350 17.38 -0.89 -1.39
N GLN A 351 16.30 -0.18 -1.70
CA GLN A 351 16.25 1.25 -1.42
C GLN A 351 16.32 1.55 0.08
N LEU A 352 15.63 0.77 0.94
CA LEU A 352 15.68 0.93 2.39
C LEU A 352 17.10 0.71 2.92
N GLU A 353 17.79 -0.34 2.47
CA GLU A 353 19.19 -0.61 2.83
C GLU A 353 20.10 0.55 2.42
N TYR A 354 19.91 1.10 1.22
CA TYR A 354 20.68 2.25 0.74
C TYR A 354 20.40 3.51 1.56
N THR A 355 19.15 3.80 1.90
CA THR A 355 18.78 4.96 2.72
C THR A 355 19.27 4.80 4.16
N LEU A 356 19.25 3.60 4.74
CA LEU A 356 19.87 3.31 6.04
C LEU A 356 21.38 3.58 5.99
N ALA A 357 22.07 3.14 4.94
CA ALA A 357 23.49 3.46 4.77
C ALA A 357 23.75 4.97 4.70
N THR A 358 22.92 5.71 3.96
CA THR A 358 23.00 7.18 3.90
C THR A 358 22.75 7.81 5.26
N ALA A 359 21.74 7.34 5.99
CA ALA A 359 21.37 7.88 7.29
C ALA A 359 22.45 7.63 8.36
N TYR A 360 23.04 6.44 8.42
CA TYR A 360 24.18 6.16 9.31
C TYR A 360 25.41 6.99 8.96
N ASN A 361 25.68 7.18 7.67
CA ASN A 361 26.77 8.05 7.24
C ASN A 361 26.53 9.50 7.68
N TYR A 362 25.27 9.97 7.65
CA TYR A 362 24.88 11.29 8.12
C TYR A 362 25.04 11.43 9.65
N THR A 363 24.77 10.37 10.42
CA THR A 363 24.95 10.35 11.88
C THR A 363 26.36 9.94 12.32
N HIS A 364 27.31 9.86 11.38
CA HIS A 364 28.72 9.52 11.59
C HIS A 364 28.99 8.09 12.09
N ASP A 365 28.04 7.16 11.91
CA ASP A 365 28.25 5.73 12.12
C ASP A 365 28.72 5.06 10.82
N ASN A 366 29.99 5.26 10.50
CA ASN A 366 30.59 4.77 9.25
C ASN A 366 30.60 3.24 9.14
N ALA A 367 30.62 2.53 10.27
CA ALA A 367 30.64 1.07 10.30
C ALA A 367 29.29 0.50 9.86
N ARG A 368 28.18 0.98 10.45
CA ARG A 368 26.83 0.56 10.02
C ARG A 368 26.51 1.06 8.61
N ALA A 369 26.97 2.26 8.24
CA ALA A 369 26.85 2.73 6.87
C ALA A 369 27.49 1.76 5.86
N ALA A 370 28.71 1.28 6.12
CA ALA A 370 29.39 0.31 5.25
C ALA A 370 28.69 -1.06 5.23
N ALA A 371 28.17 -1.53 6.38
CA ALA A 371 27.43 -2.77 6.46
C ALA A 371 26.16 -2.73 5.59
N PHE A 372 25.37 -1.67 5.68
CA PHE A 372 24.14 -1.52 4.88
C PHE A 372 24.42 -1.34 3.38
N ARG A 373 25.53 -0.71 2.98
CA ARG A 373 25.96 -0.69 1.57
C ARG A 373 26.23 -2.11 1.05
N THR A 374 26.92 -2.93 1.85
CA THR A 374 27.19 -4.33 1.50
C THR A 374 25.89 -5.13 1.37
N LEU A 375 24.93 -4.92 2.27
CA LEU A 375 23.61 -5.56 2.20
C LEU A 375 22.85 -5.16 0.92
N ALA A 376 22.80 -3.86 0.60
CA ALA A 376 22.19 -3.35 -0.62
C ALA A 376 22.83 -3.96 -1.89
N GLU A 377 24.16 -4.01 -1.98
CA GLU A 377 24.84 -4.64 -3.12
C GLU A 377 24.59 -6.15 -3.19
N THR A 378 24.53 -6.83 -2.04
CA THR A 378 24.19 -8.26 -1.98
C THR A 378 22.77 -8.52 -2.50
N ARG A 379 21.78 -7.72 -2.06
CA ARG A 379 20.41 -7.82 -2.53
C ARG A 379 20.29 -7.50 -4.02
N LYS A 380 20.98 -6.47 -4.50
CA LYS A 380 21.05 -6.13 -5.92
C LYS A 380 21.58 -7.30 -6.75
N ASN A 381 22.61 -7.99 -6.29
CA ASN A 381 23.13 -9.17 -6.96
C ASN A 381 22.11 -10.31 -6.97
N ALA A 382 21.44 -10.57 -5.85
CA ALA A 382 20.38 -11.58 -5.75
C ALA A 382 19.19 -11.27 -6.67
N ILE A 383 18.75 -10.01 -6.75
CA ILE A 383 17.72 -9.55 -7.69
C ILE A 383 18.14 -9.82 -9.13
N ASN A 384 19.39 -9.52 -9.50
CA ASN A 384 19.90 -9.81 -10.84
C ASN A 384 20.03 -11.31 -11.14
N ASN A 385 20.24 -12.14 -10.12
CA ASN A 385 20.35 -13.59 -10.29
C ASN A 385 18.96 -14.23 -10.47
N TYR A 386 18.02 -13.90 -9.57
CA TYR A 386 16.73 -14.58 -9.48
C TYR A 386 15.59 -13.89 -10.20
N LEU A 387 15.62 -12.56 -10.34
CA LEU A 387 14.46 -11.76 -10.77
C LEU A 387 14.67 -11.05 -12.11
N TRP A 388 15.86 -11.11 -12.70
CA TRP A 388 16.12 -10.65 -14.06
C TRP A 388 16.00 -11.79 -15.07
N ASP A 389 15.01 -11.73 -15.97
CA ASP A 389 14.89 -12.70 -17.05
C ASP A 389 15.78 -12.29 -18.22
N LYS A 390 16.94 -12.94 -18.36
CA LYS A 390 17.90 -12.66 -19.44
C LYS A 390 17.34 -12.91 -20.84
N LYS A 391 16.40 -13.86 -20.99
CA LYS A 391 15.84 -14.25 -22.30
C LYS A 391 14.77 -13.26 -22.75
N ARG A 392 13.90 -12.84 -21.83
CA ARG A 392 12.80 -11.92 -22.12
C ARG A 392 13.20 -10.45 -21.93
N ALA A 393 14.32 -10.21 -21.25
CA ALA A 393 14.95 -8.92 -21.05
C ALA A 393 14.11 -7.91 -20.24
N TYR A 394 13.51 -8.40 -19.14
CA TYR A 394 12.84 -7.57 -18.14
C TYR A 394 12.86 -8.27 -16.78
N PHE A 395 12.48 -7.55 -15.72
CA PHE A 395 12.41 -8.13 -14.38
C PHE A 395 11.05 -8.79 -14.13
N VAL A 396 11.06 -9.90 -13.41
CA VAL A 396 9.90 -10.72 -13.04
C VAL A 396 10.04 -11.25 -11.62
N ASP A 397 8.96 -11.76 -11.07
CA ASP A 397 8.99 -12.46 -9.78
C ASP A 397 9.60 -13.85 -9.92
N TYR A 398 10.03 -14.44 -8.79
CA TYR A 398 10.47 -15.84 -8.73
C TYR A 398 9.41 -16.70 -8.02
N LEU A 399 9.05 -17.83 -8.63
CA LEU A 399 8.06 -18.78 -8.13
C LEU A 399 8.80 -19.89 -7.37
N LEU A 400 8.72 -19.85 -6.04
CA LEU A 400 9.51 -20.72 -5.17
C LEU A 400 9.06 -22.18 -5.20
N ASP A 401 7.77 -22.43 -5.40
CA ASP A 401 7.20 -23.78 -5.55
C ASP A 401 7.54 -24.43 -6.90
N GLU A 402 7.90 -23.62 -7.89
CA GLU A 402 8.28 -24.08 -9.23
C GLU A 402 9.78 -23.99 -9.52
N GLY A 403 10.57 -23.39 -8.61
CA GLY A 403 12.02 -23.22 -8.77
C GLY A 403 12.39 -22.44 -10.04
N ARG A 404 11.57 -21.46 -10.44
CA ARG A 404 11.78 -20.71 -11.69
C ARG A 404 11.19 -19.31 -11.65
N GLN A 405 11.67 -18.48 -12.56
CA GLN A 405 11.09 -17.17 -12.84
C GLN A 405 9.65 -17.27 -13.37
N SER A 406 8.81 -16.32 -12.96
CA SER A 406 7.48 -16.11 -13.53
C SER A 406 7.58 -15.83 -15.03
N GLN A 407 6.52 -16.17 -15.76
CA GLN A 407 6.42 -15.85 -17.20
C GLN A 407 5.69 -14.55 -17.47
N GLN A 408 5.05 -13.98 -16.45
CA GLN A 408 4.17 -12.84 -16.60
C GLN A 408 4.94 -11.54 -16.50
N LEU A 409 4.77 -10.68 -17.52
CA LEU A 409 5.17 -9.29 -17.44
C LEU A 409 4.08 -8.49 -16.70
N SER A 410 4.49 -7.81 -15.63
CA SER A 410 3.68 -6.86 -14.87
C SER A 410 4.39 -5.50 -14.76
N ALA A 411 3.65 -4.46 -14.40
CA ALA A 411 4.21 -3.14 -14.16
C ALA A 411 5.23 -3.11 -13.01
N ALA A 412 5.30 -4.16 -12.16
CA ALA A 412 6.33 -4.28 -11.14
C ALA A 412 7.76 -4.30 -11.72
N THR A 413 7.93 -4.61 -13.01
CA THR A 413 9.24 -4.57 -13.70
C THR A 413 9.92 -3.20 -13.67
N VAL A 414 9.19 -2.11 -13.39
CA VAL A 414 9.75 -0.74 -13.37
C VAL A 414 10.33 -0.36 -12.00
N TYR A 415 10.08 -1.13 -10.94
CA TYR A 415 10.61 -0.84 -9.60
C TYR A 415 12.16 -0.77 -9.58
N PRO A 416 12.89 -1.71 -10.22
CA PRO A 416 14.34 -1.60 -10.36
C PRO A 416 14.84 -0.32 -11.05
N LEU A 417 14.05 0.24 -11.97
CA LEU A 417 14.38 1.50 -12.63
C LEU A 417 14.07 2.68 -11.69
N TYR A 418 12.90 2.68 -11.04
CA TYR A 418 12.52 3.76 -10.13
C TYR A 418 13.53 3.94 -8.99
N PHE A 419 14.06 2.83 -8.45
CA PHE A 419 15.02 2.85 -7.35
C PHE A 419 16.50 2.77 -7.78
N ASN A 420 16.81 3.07 -9.06
CA ASN A 420 18.17 3.11 -9.59
C ASN A 420 19.01 1.83 -9.37
N LEU A 421 18.33 0.68 -9.31
CA LEU A 421 18.95 -0.63 -9.13
C LEU A 421 19.43 -1.22 -10.46
N ALA A 422 18.67 -1.02 -11.53
CA ALA A 422 18.96 -1.59 -12.84
C ALA A 422 20.25 -1.02 -13.45
N THR A 423 20.91 -1.80 -14.30
CA THR A 423 21.93 -1.24 -15.19
C THR A 423 21.27 -0.43 -16.31
N ARG A 424 22.02 0.48 -16.94
CA ARG A 424 21.51 1.23 -18.12
C ARG A 424 21.02 0.31 -19.24
N GLN A 425 21.72 -0.80 -19.49
CA GLN A 425 21.31 -1.77 -20.50
C GLN A 425 19.98 -2.44 -20.14
N GLN A 426 19.82 -2.89 -18.89
CA GLN A 426 18.55 -3.46 -18.43
C GLN A 426 17.42 -2.44 -18.51
N ALA A 427 17.67 -1.17 -18.14
CA ALA A 427 16.67 -0.13 -18.24
C ALA A 427 16.18 0.12 -19.67
N LEU A 428 17.08 0.10 -20.66
CA LEU A 428 16.70 0.16 -22.09
C LEU A 428 15.82 -1.03 -22.49
N GLN A 429 16.17 -2.23 -22.05
CA GLN A 429 15.40 -3.44 -22.37
C GLN A 429 14.01 -3.45 -21.71
N VAL A 430 13.94 -3.02 -20.44
CA VAL A 430 12.67 -2.83 -19.73
C VAL A 430 11.84 -1.76 -20.41
N ALA A 431 12.42 -0.64 -20.86
CA ALA A 431 11.70 0.41 -21.58
C ALA A 431 11.04 -0.13 -22.86
N GLU A 432 11.76 -0.95 -23.64
CA GLU A 432 11.20 -1.60 -24.83
C GLU A 432 10.06 -2.58 -24.48
N ALA A 433 10.22 -3.39 -23.43
CA ALA A 433 9.17 -4.31 -22.98
C ALA A 433 7.92 -3.57 -22.48
N VAL A 434 8.09 -2.54 -21.66
CA VAL A 434 7.01 -1.69 -21.14
C VAL A 434 6.29 -1.00 -22.29
N LYS A 435 7.02 -0.41 -23.22
CA LYS A 435 6.46 0.25 -24.41
C LYS A 435 5.63 -0.69 -25.27
N ARG A 436 6.16 -1.89 -25.54
CA ARG A 436 5.49 -2.88 -26.38
C ARG A 436 4.23 -3.45 -25.72
N ASP A 437 4.34 -3.87 -24.47
CA ASP A 437 3.35 -4.76 -23.87
C ASP A 437 2.46 -4.10 -22.81
N LEU A 438 2.93 -3.05 -22.11
CA LEU A 438 2.21 -2.45 -20.99
C LEU A 438 1.67 -1.04 -21.26
N ILE A 439 2.36 -0.20 -22.04
CA ILE A 439 1.83 1.10 -22.43
C ILE A 439 0.63 0.89 -23.36
N LYS A 440 -0.45 1.60 -23.06
CA LYS A 440 -1.72 1.64 -23.77
C LYS A 440 -2.19 3.10 -23.89
N PRO A 441 -3.23 3.39 -24.70
CA PRO A 441 -3.61 4.77 -25.01
C PRO A 441 -3.88 5.68 -23.80
N TYR A 442 -4.25 5.12 -22.64
CA TYR A 442 -4.58 5.87 -21.42
C TYR A 442 -3.75 5.43 -20.20
N GLY A 443 -2.53 4.93 -20.44
CA GLY A 443 -1.56 4.64 -19.38
C GLY A 443 -0.93 3.24 -19.48
N VAL A 444 -0.20 2.88 -18.44
CA VAL A 444 0.45 1.58 -18.26
C VAL A 444 -0.56 0.61 -17.63
N ALA A 445 -0.88 -0.45 -18.36
CA ALA A 445 -1.66 -1.57 -17.84
C ALA A 445 -0.90 -2.31 -16.73
N THR A 446 -1.62 -2.80 -15.72
CA THR A 446 -1.04 -3.43 -14.53
C THR A 446 -0.29 -4.72 -14.85
N THR A 447 -0.89 -5.55 -15.69
CA THR A 447 -0.31 -6.80 -16.20
C THR A 447 -0.64 -6.96 -17.68
N THR A 448 -0.07 -7.99 -18.31
CA THR A 448 -0.44 -8.45 -19.67
C THR A 448 -1.61 -9.44 -19.68
N VAL A 449 -2.14 -9.81 -18.52
CA VAL A 449 -3.19 -10.84 -18.36
C VAL A 449 -4.49 -10.17 -17.97
N SER A 450 -5.60 -10.54 -18.61
CA SER A 450 -6.91 -10.00 -18.26
C SER A 450 -7.71 -10.99 -17.43
N THR A 451 -8.08 -10.58 -16.22
CA THR A 451 -8.86 -11.37 -15.26
C THR A 451 -9.92 -10.48 -14.61
N GLN A 452 -10.83 -11.06 -13.82
CA GLN A 452 -11.79 -10.28 -13.02
C GLN A 452 -11.17 -9.56 -11.83
N GLN A 453 -9.88 -9.78 -11.56
CA GLN A 453 -9.16 -9.13 -10.49
C GLN A 453 -8.82 -7.68 -10.83
N GLN A 454 -8.63 -6.86 -9.80
CA GLN A 454 -8.46 -5.42 -9.98
C GLN A 454 -7.01 -5.00 -10.29
N TRP A 455 -6.02 -5.81 -9.95
CA TRP A 455 -4.62 -5.57 -10.28
C TRP A 455 -4.18 -6.37 -11.51
N ASP A 456 -4.99 -6.29 -12.58
CA ASP A 456 -4.76 -6.95 -13.86
C ASP A 456 -5.24 -6.09 -15.03
N SER A 457 -4.86 -6.46 -16.26
CA SER A 457 -5.37 -5.81 -17.47
C SER A 457 -6.91 -5.86 -17.53
N PRO A 458 -7.60 -4.76 -17.88
CA PRO A 458 -7.08 -3.53 -18.49
C PRO A 458 -6.81 -2.38 -17.50
N VAL A 459 -6.69 -2.67 -16.20
CA VAL A 459 -6.63 -1.63 -15.17
C VAL A 459 -5.27 -0.91 -15.19
N ALA A 460 -5.31 0.42 -15.04
CA ALA A 460 -4.17 1.31 -14.80
C ALA A 460 -4.33 2.01 -13.45
N TRP A 461 -3.37 1.78 -12.55
CA TRP A 461 -3.33 2.40 -11.22
C TRP A 461 -2.33 3.54 -11.18
N ALA A 462 -2.71 4.66 -10.56
CA ALA A 462 -1.89 5.87 -10.48
C ALA A 462 -0.45 5.61 -9.97
N PRO A 463 -0.24 4.82 -8.88
CA PRO A 463 1.10 4.45 -8.41
C PRO A 463 2.02 3.90 -9.50
N LEU A 464 1.50 3.00 -10.34
CA LEU A 464 2.28 2.30 -11.36
C LEU A 464 2.64 3.24 -12.52
N GLN A 465 1.82 4.25 -12.77
CA GLN A 465 2.12 5.30 -13.77
C GLN A 465 3.29 6.15 -13.28
N TRP A 466 3.22 6.57 -12.02
CA TRP A 466 4.27 7.37 -11.38
C TRP A 466 5.61 6.63 -11.36
N LEU A 467 5.61 5.36 -10.94
CA LEU A 467 6.81 4.54 -10.89
C LEU A 467 7.38 4.26 -12.29
N ALA A 468 6.53 4.00 -13.29
CA ALA A 468 6.97 3.78 -14.65
C ALA A 468 7.59 5.05 -15.26
N ALA A 469 6.89 6.19 -15.17
CA ALA A 469 7.41 7.45 -15.69
C ALA A 469 8.70 7.87 -14.99
N GLY A 470 8.73 7.86 -13.65
CA GLY A 470 9.93 8.23 -12.88
C GLY A 470 11.11 7.30 -13.12
N GLY A 471 10.88 5.98 -13.16
CA GLY A 471 11.94 5.02 -13.41
C GLY A 471 12.53 5.13 -14.82
N LEU A 472 11.69 5.38 -15.82
CA LEU A 472 12.15 5.63 -17.19
C LEU A 472 12.94 6.95 -17.29
N GLU A 473 12.47 8.01 -16.62
CA GLU A 473 13.15 9.30 -16.57
C GLU A 473 14.57 9.18 -15.97
N HIS A 474 14.73 8.46 -14.86
CA HIS A 474 16.03 8.24 -14.21
C HIS A 474 17.09 7.62 -15.15
N TYR A 475 16.67 6.88 -16.17
CA TYR A 475 17.54 6.22 -17.14
C TYR A 475 17.54 6.90 -18.53
N GLY A 476 17.09 8.15 -18.60
CA GLY A 476 17.15 8.96 -19.82
C GLY A 476 16.08 8.63 -20.87
N GLN A 477 15.03 7.89 -20.50
CA GLN A 477 13.89 7.57 -21.36
C GLN A 477 12.78 8.63 -21.26
N ALA A 478 13.16 9.91 -21.28
CA ALA A 478 12.28 11.05 -21.00
C ALA A 478 11.06 11.15 -21.94
N ALA A 479 11.21 10.75 -23.21
CA ALA A 479 10.10 10.74 -24.16
C ALA A 479 9.01 9.73 -23.75
N LEU A 480 9.42 8.53 -23.32
CA LEU A 480 8.50 7.48 -22.89
C LEU A 480 7.87 7.81 -21.53
N ALA A 481 8.65 8.38 -20.61
CA ALA A 481 8.15 8.87 -19.32
C ALA A 481 7.07 9.94 -19.52
N ARG A 482 7.31 10.91 -20.41
CA ARG A 482 6.34 11.93 -20.78
C ARG A 482 5.09 11.33 -21.41
N GLU A 483 5.23 10.39 -22.34
CA GLU A 483 4.10 9.72 -22.99
C GLU A 483 3.18 9.04 -21.95
N ILE A 484 3.75 8.34 -20.96
CA ILE A 484 2.98 7.72 -19.87
C ILE A 484 2.23 8.78 -19.05
N ALA A 485 2.95 9.83 -18.62
CA ALA A 485 2.36 10.89 -17.81
C ALA A 485 1.22 11.61 -18.56
N GLU A 486 1.42 11.95 -19.84
CA GLU A 486 0.44 12.63 -20.68
C GLU A 486 -0.78 11.76 -20.96
N ASN A 487 -0.59 10.49 -21.35
CA ASN A 487 -1.68 9.59 -21.73
C ASN A 487 -2.59 9.27 -20.55
N TRP A 488 -2.02 8.90 -19.39
CA TRP A 488 -2.81 8.59 -18.21
C TRP A 488 -3.51 9.85 -17.65
N SER A 489 -2.81 10.98 -17.58
CA SER A 489 -3.40 12.22 -17.08
C SER A 489 -4.55 12.69 -17.95
N ARG A 490 -4.46 12.57 -19.28
CA ARG A 490 -5.55 12.88 -20.20
C ARG A 490 -6.80 12.04 -19.90
N GLY A 491 -6.64 10.73 -19.74
CA GLY A 491 -7.74 9.84 -19.39
C GLY A 491 -8.42 10.20 -18.06
N ALA A 492 -7.64 10.54 -17.03
CA ALA A 492 -8.15 10.98 -15.74
C ALA A 492 -8.87 12.33 -15.82
N ILE A 493 -8.32 13.29 -16.57
CA ILE A 493 -8.91 14.62 -16.76
C ILE A 493 -10.21 14.52 -17.56
N ASP A 494 -10.27 13.69 -18.60
CA ASP A 494 -11.50 13.49 -19.38
C ASP A 494 -12.61 12.86 -18.53
N TYR A 495 -12.27 11.89 -17.68
CA TYR A 495 -13.22 11.36 -16.70
C TYR A 495 -13.70 12.43 -15.71
N TYR A 496 -12.78 13.25 -15.19
CA TYR A 496 -13.13 14.39 -14.33
C TYR A 496 -14.03 15.40 -15.03
N ARG A 497 -13.77 15.76 -16.29
CA ARG A 497 -14.61 16.69 -17.06
C ARG A 497 -16.03 16.17 -17.25
N LYS A 498 -16.16 14.85 -17.46
CA LYS A 498 -17.46 14.19 -17.65
C LYS A 498 -18.24 14.03 -16.34
N THR A 499 -17.57 13.69 -15.25
CA THR A 499 -18.22 13.23 -14.00
C THR A 499 -18.10 14.20 -12.83
N GLY A 500 -17.12 15.10 -12.86
CA GLY A 500 -16.71 15.95 -11.75
C GLY A 500 -15.94 15.21 -10.64
N LYS A 501 -15.49 13.98 -10.89
CA LYS A 501 -14.84 13.11 -9.90
C LYS A 501 -13.52 12.56 -10.40
N LEU A 502 -12.63 12.21 -9.47
CA LEU A 502 -11.47 11.36 -9.70
C LEU A 502 -11.69 10.05 -8.95
N ILE A 503 -11.29 8.94 -9.57
CA ILE A 503 -11.49 7.58 -9.04
C ILE A 503 -10.17 6.90 -8.72
N GLU A 504 -10.27 5.83 -7.96
CA GLU A 504 -9.18 4.96 -7.53
C GLU A 504 -8.31 4.41 -8.67
N LYS A 505 -8.93 3.96 -9.77
CA LYS A 505 -8.27 3.24 -10.88
C LYS A 505 -8.96 3.49 -12.21
N TYR A 506 -8.21 3.41 -13.31
CA TYR A 506 -8.69 3.74 -14.66
C TYR A 506 -8.51 2.55 -15.62
N ASN A 507 -9.14 2.61 -16.78
CA ASN A 507 -8.90 1.66 -17.88
C ASN A 507 -7.77 2.19 -18.78
N ALA A 508 -6.73 1.39 -18.98
CA ALA A 508 -5.56 1.75 -19.78
C ALA A 508 -5.86 1.83 -21.29
N PHE A 509 -6.92 1.18 -21.76
CA PHE A 509 -7.28 1.05 -23.17
C PHE A 509 -8.37 2.03 -23.61
N GLU A 510 -9.29 2.39 -22.71
CA GLU A 510 -10.46 3.22 -23.01
C GLU A 510 -10.68 4.28 -21.93
N ALA A 511 -10.63 5.56 -22.29
CA ALA A 511 -10.90 6.65 -21.35
C ALA A 511 -12.35 6.64 -20.90
N GLY A 512 -12.55 6.97 -19.62
CA GLY A 512 -13.86 7.27 -19.09
C GLY A 512 -14.70 6.04 -18.69
N THR A 513 -14.16 4.82 -18.83
CA THR A 513 -14.85 3.56 -18.50
C THR A 513 -14.62 3.16 -17.04
N ILE A 514 -15.71 3.00 -16.28
CA ILE A 514 -15.68 2.46 -14.91
C ILE A 514 -15.49 0.94 -14.98
N LEU A 515 -14.50 0.42 -14.26
CA LEU A 515 -14.21 -1.01 -14.22
C LEU A 515 -14.84 -1.65 -12.97
N GLY A 516 -15.84 -2.50 -13.16
CA GLY A 516 -16.41 -3.35 -12.11
C GLY A 516 -15.56 -4.59 -11.83
N ARG A 517 -14.30 -4.40 -11.42
CA ARG A 517 -13.35 -5.49 -11.10
C ARG A 517 -12.89 -5.43 -9.64
N GLY A 518 -12.62 -6.60 -9.06
CA GLY A 518 -12.22 -6.77 -7.65
C GLY A 518 -13.38 -7.07 -6.71
N GLU A 519 -13.09 -7.10 -5.41
CA GLU A 519 -14.04 -7.50 -4.36
C GLU A 519 -14.99 -6.38 -3.92
N TYR A 520 -14.70 -5.12 -4.28
CA TYR A 520 -15.52 -3.95 -3.95
C TYR A 520 -15.71 -3.00 -5.15
N LYS A 521 -16.71 -2.10 -5.04
CA LYS A 521 -17.00 -1.07 -6.05
C LYS A 521 -15.88 -0.04 -6.11
N THR A 522 -15.60 0.51 -7.29
CA THR A 522 -14.64 1.61 -7.46
C THR A 522 -14.90 2.76 -6.48
N GLN A 523 -13.85 3.28 -5.85
CA GLN A 523 -13.94 4.36 -4.87
C GLN A 523 -13.71 5.74 -5.51
N ASP A 524 -14.45 6.74 -5.01
CA ASP A 524 -14.31 8.16 -5.35
C ASP A 524 -13.31 8.83 -4.41
N GLY A 525 -12.50 9.75 -4.96
CA GLY A 525 -11.50 10.47 -4.16
C GLY A 525 -10.36 10.93 -5.05
N PHE A 526 -9.29 10.18 -5.29
CA PHE A 526 -8.70 9.13 -4.45
C PHE A 526 -7.26 9.55 -4.16
N GLY A 527 -6.75 9.36 -2.94
CA GLY A 527 -5.49 9.91 -2.45
C GLY A 527 -4.32 9.83 -3.45
N TRP A 528 -3.96 8.62 -3.91
CA TRP A 528 -2.88 8.47 -4.90
C TRP A 528 -3.21 9.05 -6.26
N THR A 529 -4.48 9.12 -6.66
CA THR A 529 -4.87 9.55 -8.03
C THR A 529 -4.70 11.04 -8.09
N ASN A 530 -5.21 11.71 -7.05
CA ASN A 530 -5.03 13.13 -6.81
C ASN A 530 -3.54 13.45 -6.69
N GLY A 531 -2.82 12.61 -5.93
CA GLY A 531 -1.38 12.70 -5.70
C GLY A 531 -0.58 12.74 -6.99
N VAL A 532 -0.68 11.67 -7.76
CA VAL A 532 0.06 11.45 -9.01
C VAL A 532 -0.38 12.43 -10.10
N LEU A 533 -1.69 12.65 -10.29
CA LEU A 533 -2.18 13.57 -11.30
C LEU A 533 -1.70 14.99 -11.04
N ARG A 534 -1.78 15.46 -9.78
CA ARG A 534 -1.32 16.80 -9.40
C ARG A 534 0.19 16.97 -9.58
N ALA A 535 0.96 15.92 -9.30
CA ALA A 535 2.40 15.91 -9.51
C ALA A 535 2.79 15.89 -10.99
N PHE A 536 2.13 15.07 -11.83
CA PHE A 536 2.34 15.07 -13.28
C PHE A 536 1.98 16.40 -13.93
N LEU A 537 0.87 17.03 -13.53
CA LEU A 537 0.48 18.35 -14.03
C LEU A 537 1.50 19.44 -13.69
N ALA A 538 2.18 19.30 -12.54
CA ALA A 538 3.27 20.19 -12.15
C ALA A 538 4.55 19.92 -12.95
N GLN A 539 4.89 18.65 -13.20
CA GLN A 539 6.12 18.24 -13.90
C GLN A 539 6.06 18.42 -15.42
N TYR A 540 4.87 18.23 -16.01
CA TYR A 540 4.64 18.30 -17.45
C TYR A 540 3.56 19.34 -17.77
N PRO A 541 3.89 20.65 -17.77
CA PRO A 541 2.92 21.73 -17.98
C PRO A 541 2.15 21.63 -19.30
N ALA A 542 2.68 20.93 -20.31
CA ALA A 542 1.98 20.67 -21.57
C ALA A 542 0.67 19.89 -21.38
N ILE A 543 0.58 19.00 -20.36
CA ILE A 543 -0.64 18.26 -20.01
C ILE A 543 -1.78 19.21 -19.66
N THR A 544 -1.45 20.36 -19.05
CA THR A 544 -2.44 21.28 -18.51
C THR A 544 -3.35 21.87 -19.59
N GLY A 545 -2.95 21.90 -20.86
CA GLY A 545 -3.79 22.42 -21.95
C GLY A 545 -4.43 23.76 -21.56
N ASP A 546 -5.76 23.84 -21.63
CA ASP A 546 -6.58 25.02 -21.26
C ASP A 546 -6.95 25.08 -19.76
N GLU A 547 -6.19 24.44 -18.86
CA GLU A 547 -6.40 24.47 -17.41
C GLU A 547 -5.47 25.51 -16.74
N PRO A 548 -5.81 26.82 -16.74
CA PRO A 548 -4.88 27.89 -16.36
C PRO A 548 -4.41 27.81 -14.90
N ASP A 549 -5.24 27.29 -13.99
CA ASP A 549 -4.87 27.22 -12.57
C ASP A 549 -3.82 26.15 -12.28
N CYS A 550 -3.60 25.21 -13.20
CA CYS A 550 -2.54 24.21 -13.07
C CYS A 550 -1.14 24.80 -13.31
N ARG A 551 -1.04 26.01 -13.89
CA ARG A 551 0.25 26.64 -14.25
C ARG A 551 0.85 27.55 -13.17
N ASN A 552 0.07 27.91 -12.14
CA ASN A 552 0.41 28.99 -11.18
C ASN A 552 1.01 28.53 -9.85
N MET A 553 1.34 27.25 -9.68
CA MET A 553 1.96 26.77 -8.44
C MET A 553 3.33 26.16 -8.74
N SER A 554 4.38 26.76 -8.17
CA SER A 554 5.78 26.38 -8.35
C SER A 554 5.97 24.88 -8.19
N ALA A 555 6.17 24.18 -9.30
CA ALA A 555 6.45 22.75 -9.26
C ALA A 555 7.75 22.50 -8.49
N PRO A 556 7.81 21.54 -7.56
CA PRO A 556 9.09 21.00 -7.14
C PRO A 556 9.77 20.37 -8.36
N GLN A 557 11.04 20.70 -8.57
CA GLN A 557 11.85 20.19 -9.69
C GLN A 557 11.84 18.65 -9.71
N PRO A 558 11.77 18.01 -10.90
CA PRO A 558 11.78 16.57 -11.00
C PRO A 558 13.02 15.95 -10.35
N VAL A 559 12.82 14.74 -9.87
CA VAL A 559 13.79 13.95 -9.13
C VAL A 559 14.97 13.56 -10.02
N SER A 560 16.14 14.12 -9.77
CA SER A 560 17.42 13.51 -10.14
C SER A 560 18.06 12.91 -8.88
N ILE A 561 17.88 11.60 -8.68
CA ILE A 561 18.73 10.84 -7.73
C ILE A 561 20.09 10.64 -8.41
N PRO A 562 21.21 10.91 -7.73
CA PRO A 562 22.55 10.73 -8.29
C PRO A 562 22.86 9.29 -8.70
#